data_AF-A0AAE6JLA1-F1
#
_entry.id   AF-A0AAE6JLA1-F1
#
_cell.length_a   1.000
_cell.length_b   1.000
_cell.length_c   1.000
_cell.angle_alpha   90.00
_cell.angle_beta   90.00
_cell.angle_gamma   90.00
#
_symmetry.space_group_name_H-M   'P 1'
#
loop_
_entity.id
_entity.type
_entity.pdbx_description
1 polymer ?
#
loop_
_entity_poly.entity_id
_entity_poly.type
_entity_poly.pdbx_seq_one_letter_code
_entity_poly.pdbx_strand_id
1 'polypeptide(L)' 'MKNLNSKDDFVQFMSSLINDLKDNPDKWENKSLLDYLEGIQSWTDDMEGYYLNNNLPVPGNVNWGVIADILTAARVYE' A
#
# COMPACT_ATOMS: atom_id res chain seq x y z
N MET A 1 8.31 -12.06 -0.06
CA MET A 1 7.42 -11.02 -0.63
C MET A 1 6.74 -11.63 -1.84
N LYS A 2 5.41 -11.50 -1.99
CA LYS A 2 4.75 -11.87 -3.25
C LYS A 2 5.35 -11.01 -4.35
N ASN A 3 5.85 -11.61 -5.43
CA ASN A 3 6.26 -10.85 -6.60
C ASN A 3 4.98 -10.35 -7.28
N LEU A 4 4.68 -9.06 -7.14
CA LEU A 4 3.56 -8.42 -7.82
C LEU A 4 4.05 -7.98 -9.20
N ASN A 5 3.73 -8.76 -10.24
CA ASN A 5 4.24 -8.53 -11.60
C ASN A 5 3.13 -8.11 -12.58
N SER A 6 1.87 -8.12 -12.14
CA SER A 6 0.71 -7.85 -12.98
C SER A 6 -0.39 -7.11 -12.22
N LYS A 7 -1.36 -6.57 -12.99
CA LYS A 7 -2.60 -6.00 -12.43
C LYS A 7 -3.35 -7.03 -11.58
N ASP A 8 -3.42 -8.27 -12.03
CA ASP A 8 -4.14 -9.33 -11.32
C ASP A 8 -3.45 -9.68 -9.99
N ASP A 9 -2.11 -9.68 -9.94
CA ASP A 9 -1.38 -9.86 -8.69
C ASP A 9 -1.70 -8.74 -7.70
N PHE A 10 -1.76 -7.49 -8.17
CA PHE A 10 -2.12 -6.34 -7.34
C PHE A 10 -3.56 -6.46 -6.81
N VAL A 11 -4.53 -6.83 -7.66
CA VAL A 11 -5.93 -7.05 -7.23
C VAL A 11 -6.05 -8.19 -6.22
N GLN A 12 -5.31 -9.29 -6.41
CA GLN A 12 -5.25 -10.39 -5.44
C GLN A 12 -4.61 -9.98 -4.11
N PHE A 13 -3.56 -9.14 -4.16
CA PHE A 13 -2.97 -8.56 -2.97
C PHE A 13 -3.98 -7.69 -2.22
N MET A 14 -4.68 -6.78 -2.91
CA MET A 14 -5.73 -5.95 -2.31
C MET A 14 -6.84 -6.80 -1.69
N SER A 15 -7.28 -7.87 -2.37
CA SER A 15 -8.27 -8.80 -1.83
C SER A 15 -7.79 -9.47 -0.55
N SER A 16 -6.50 -9.86 -0.49
CA SER A 16 -5.89 -10.46 0.71
C SER A 16 -5.84 -9.45 1.86
N LEU A 17 -5.47 -8.21 1.56
CA LEU A 17 -5.36 -7.11 2.53
C LEU A 17 -6.73 -6.75 3.13
N ILE A 18 -7.77 -6.67 2.29
CA ILE A 18 -9.16 -6.42 2.72
C ILE A 18 -9.67 -7.55 3.61
N ASN A 19 -9.40 -8.81 3.23
CA ASN A 19 -9.83 -9.96 4.03
C ASN A 19 -9.12 -9.99 5.39
N ASP A 20 -7.82 -9.67 5.44
CA ASP A 20 -7.10 -9.60 6.72
C ASP A 20 -7.65 -8.52 7.64
N LEU A 21 -8.00 -7.34 7.11
CA LEU A 21 -8.65 -6.29 7.91
C LEU A 21 -10.02 -6.75 8.45
N LYS A 22 -10.80 -7.47 7.64
CA LYS A 22 -12.12 -7.99 8.07
C LYS A 22 -12.00 -9.06 9.16
N ASP A 23 -11.03 -9.97 9.00
CA ASP A 23 -10.88 -11.13 9.88
C ASP A 23 -10.08 -10.78 11.14
N ASN A 24 -9.21 -9.77 11.09
CA ASN A 24 -8.29 -9.39 12.15
C ASN A 24 -8.24 -7.87 12.44
N PRO A 25 -9.37 -7.15 12.58
CA PRO A 25 -9.37 -5.69 12.71
C PRO A 25 -8.59 -5.18 13.93
N ASP A 26 -8.55 -5.96 15.02
CA ASP A 26 -7.81 -5.58 16.24
C ASP A 26 -6.29 -5.66 16.10
N LYS A 27 -5.78 -6.36 15.08
CA LYS A 27 -4.34 -6.46 14.79
C LYS A 27 -3.82 -5.28 13.96
N TRP A 28 -4.71 -4.47 13.42
CA TRP A 28 -4.36 -3.31 12.61
C TRP A 28 -4.18 -2.09 13.53
N GLU A 29 -3.04 -1.42 13.38
CA GLU A 29 -2.77 -0.15 14.06
C GLU A 29 -3.65 0.96 13.49
N ASN A 30 -3.74 1.03 12.17
CA ASN A 30 -4.51 2.04 11.43
C ASN A 30 -5.98 1.60 11.32
N LYS A 31 -6.79 2.00 12.29
CA LYS A 31 -8.18 1.52 12.45
C LYS A 31 -9.23 2.34 11.70
N SER A 32 -8.90 3.59 11.33
CA SER A 32 -9.76 4.41 10.48
C SER A 32 -9.14 4.60 9.09
N LEU A 33 -9.98 4.98 8.13
CA LEU A 33 -9.50 5.35 6.78
C LEU A 33 -8.51 6.52 6.84
N LEU A 34 -8.71 7.48 7.76
CA LEU A 34 -7.80 8.60 7.93
C LEU A 34 -6.43 8.12 8.39
N ASP A 35 -6.38 7.33 9.48
CA ASP A 35 -5.12 6.79 10.01
C ASP A 35 -4.39 5.93 8.95
N TYR A 36 -5.15 5.19 8.14
CA TYR A 36 -4.58 4.37 7.08
C TYR A 36 -3.94 5.20 5.97
N LEU A 37 -4.60 6.28 5.54
CA LEU A 37 -4.05 7.22 4.55
C LEU A 37 -2.82 7.97 5.09
N GLU A 38 -2.84 8.39 6.36
CA GLU A 38 -1.68 8.99 7.03
C GLU A 38 -0.51 8.00 7.13
N GLY A 39 -0.80 6.73 7.43
CA GLY A 39 0.20 5.67 7.43
C GLY A 39 0.83 5.42 6.07
N ILE A 40 0.04 5.46 4.98
CA ILE A 40 0.57 5.38 3.61
C ILE A 40 1.47 6.57 3.32
N GLN A 41 1.05 7.79 3.68
CA GLN A 41 1.84 9.00 3.47
C GLN A 41 3.18 8.91 4.22
N SER A 42 3.14 8.65 5.53
CA SER A 42 4.34 8.59 6.37
C SER A 42 5.30 7.49 5.92
N TRP A 43 4.79 6.30 5.58
CA TRP A 43 5.66 5.24 5.07
C TRP A 43 6.29 5.62 3.73
N THR A 44 5.52 6.24 2.82
CA THR A 44 6.02 6.64 1.49
C THR A 44 7.11 7.72 1.58
N ASP A 45 7.00 8.65 2.54
CA ASP A 45 8.00 9.71 2.78
C ASP A 45 9.34 9.14 3.30
N ASP A 46 9.27 8.04 4.05
CA ASP A 46 10.43 7.42 4.73
C ASP A 46 10.92 6.11 4.06
N MET A 47 10.31 5.65 2.96
CA MET A 47 10.48 4.28 2.49
C MET A 47 11.91 3.96 2.07
N GLU A 48 12.68 4.93 1.55
CA GLU A 48 14.09 4.77 1.19
C GLU A 48 14.90 4.26 2.39
N GLY A 49 14.62 4.79 3.58
CA GLY A 49 15.25 4.35 4.83
C GLY A 49 15.00 2.87 5.10
N TYR A 50 13.77 2.40 4.90
CA TYR A 50 13.44 0.97 5.03
C TYR A 50 14.26 0.11 4.07
N TYR A 51 14.34 0.47 2.78
CA TYR A 51 15.08 -0.32 1.79
C TYR A 51 16.58 -0.33 2.11
N LEU A 52 17.17 0.83 2.38
CA LEU A 52 18.60 0.96 2.69
C LEU A 52 18.99 0.20 3.96
N ASN A 53 18.20 0.32 5.04
CA ASN A 53 18.48 -0.35 6.31
C ASN A 53 18.40 -1.88 6.22
N ASN A 54 17.67 -2.41 5.23
CA ASN A 54 17.52 -3.85 5.00
C ASN A 54 18.41 -4.37 3.86
N ASN A 55 19.35 -3.57 3.34
CA ASN A 55 20.18 -3.90 2.17
C ASN A 55 19.35 -4.32 0.93
N LEU A 56 18.18 -3.70 0.75
CA LEU A 56 17.30 -3.91 -0.39
C LEU A 56 17.51 -2.79 -1.42
N PRO A 57 17.32 -3.08 -2.73
CA PRO A 57 17.34 -2.03 -3.74
C PRO A 57 16.18 -1.07 -3.55
N VAL A 58 16.48 0.23 -3.48
CA VAL A 58 15.46 1.29 -3.44
C VAL A 58 14.69 1.29 -4.77
N PRO A 59 13.35 1.31 -4.75
CA PRO A 59 12.55 1.36 -5.98
C PRO A 59 12.78 2.66 -6.77
N GLY A 60 13.47 2.59 -7.90
CA GLY A 60 13.75 3.76 -8.74
C GLY A 60 12.71 4.07 -9.83
N ASN A 61 11.83 3.10 -10.16
CA ASN A 61 10.91 3.18 -11.30
C ASN A 61 9.45 3.00 -10.87
N VAL A 62 9.06 3.61 -9.75
CA VAL A 62 7.65 3.58 -9.30
C VAL A 62 6.84 4.56 -10.14
N ASN A 63 5.74 4.09 -10.74
CA ASN A 63 4.81 4.95 -11.45
C ASN A 63 3.81 5.56 -10.46
N TRP A 64 4.22 6.64 -9.79
CA TRP A 64 3.42 7.33 -8.79
C TRP A 64 2.08 7.88 -9.32
N GLY A 65 2.02 8.23 -10.61
CA GLY A 65 0.79 8.72 -11.23
C GLY A 65 -0.34 7.69 -11.17
N VAL A 66 -0.05 6.42 -11.45
CA VAL A 66 -1.05 5.34 -11.38
C VAL A 66 -1.53 5.12 -9.94
N ILE A 67 -0.64 5.24 -8.95
CA ILE A 67 -1.02 5.15 -7.54
C ILE A 67 -1.96 6.29 -7.16
N ALA A 68 -1.65 7.52 -7.58
CA ALA A 68 -2.49 8.68 -7.37
C ALA A 68 -3.87 8.54 -8.04
N ASP A 69 -3.91 8.02 -9.28
CA ASP A 69 -5.15 7.75 -10.00
C ASP A 69 -6.04 6.74 -9.26
N ILE A 70 -5.45 5.64 -8.74
CA ILE A 70 -6.17 4.63 -7.96
C ILE A 70 -6.78 5.24 -6.70
N LEU A 71 -6.00 5.99 -5.92
CA LEU A 71 -6.47 6.62 -4.68
C LEU A 71 -7.54 7.68 -4.96
N THR A 72 -7.39 8.43 -6.06
CA THR A 72 -8.36 9.45 -6.46
C THR A 72 -9.66 8.83 -6.95
N ALA A 73 -9.59 7.79 -7.78
CA ALA A 73 -10.76 7.08 -8.28
C ALA A 73 -11.55 6.41 -7.13
N ALA A 74 -10.85 5.76 -6.19
CA ALA A 74 -11.47 5.15 -5.00
C ALA A 74 -12.10 6.16 -4.04
N ARG A 75 -11.66 7.42 -4.06
CA ARG A 75 -12.28 8.48 -3.26
C ARG A 75 -13.58 9.00 -3.89
N VAL A 76 -13.66 9.00 -5.23
CA VAL A 76 -14.68 9.75 -5.98
C VAL A 76 -15.73 8.85 -6.64
N TYR A 77 -15.35 7.68 -7.13
CA TYR A 77 -16.15 6.86 -8.05
C TYR A 77 -16.44 5.44 -7.58
N GLU A 78 -15.43 4.74 -7.06
CA GLU A 78 -15.52 3.33 -6.61
C GLU A 78 -15.89 3.24 -5.12
#